data_AF-A0A4Y5Z624-F1
#
_entry.id   AF-A0A4Y5Z624-F1
#
_cell.length_a   1.000
_cell.length_b   1.000
_cell.length_c   1.000
_cell.angle_alpha   90.00
_cell.angle_beta   90.00
_cell.angle_gamma   90.00
#
_symmetry.space_group_name_H-M   'P 1'
#
loop_
_entity.id
_entity.type
_entity.pdbx_description
1 polymer ?
#
loop_
_entity_poly.entity_id
_entity_poly.type
_entity_poly.pdbx_seq_one_letter_code
_entity_poly.pdbx_strand_id
1 'polypeptide(L)'
;MPAKAPPLKALAHATVAAMLLTAPMLHARETPPPWLRKDLVPSLMMEAVDQVSGDSMLNATPAIYDVATQSWSVTFMPVNGTPFIGTLDETTGKVCAHRPNETGCLGTGSAKLSLDLAKASYAREEEGRRNPAPDIEDLWLTVIRYAQPPEHLPSGPRTVYLALRDTNDERVVPAASFLDSIHVDGVTFVPASKAPDIRHLTWLTIGQPLPRPDGDYDVTYGQVSGIGGQSSTLRTTHTTAGWRVVSRQQGEMM
;
A
#
# COMPACT_ATOMS: atom_id res chain seq x y z
N MET A 1 -30.17 -88.08 -32.76
CA MET A 1 -30.87 -87.00 -33.49
C MET A 1 -32.24 -86.87 -32.84
N PRO A 2 -32.73 -85.70 -32.34
CA PRO A 2 -32.46 -84.28 -32.66
C PRO A 2 -31.93 -83.46 -31.44
N ALA A 3 -31.07 -82.45 -31.60
CA ALA A 3 -31.28 -81.02 -31.84
C ALA A 3 -31.43 -80.12 -30.58
N LYS A 4 -30.35 -79.34 -30.34
CA LYS A 4 -30.33 -77.86 -30.22
C LYS A 4 -30.85 -77.18 -28.94
N ALA A 5 -29.93 -76.58 -28.17
CA ALA A 5 -29.89 -75.14 -27.85
C ALA A 5 -28.57 -74.74 -27.13
N PRO A 6 -27.90 -73.64 -27.53
CA PRO A 6 -26.69 -73.10 -26.88
C PRO A 6 -27.03 -72.06 -25.77
N PRO A 7 -26.05 -71.54 -25.01
CA PRO A 7 -26.23 -71.09 -23.63
C PRO A 7 -26.71 -69.64 -23.50
N LEU A 8 -27.44 -69.37 -22.41
CA LEU A 8 -27.81 -68.03 -21.96
C LEU A 8 -26.59 -67.29 -21.40
N LYS A 9 -26.24 -66.21 -22.10
CA LYS A 9 -25.28 -65.19 -21.69
C LYS A 9 -25.78 -64.48 -20.43
N ALA A 10 -25.02 -64.52 -19.35
CA ALA A 10 -25.14 -63.56 -18.25
C ALA A 10 -24.25 -62.35 -18.56
N LEU A 11 -24.85 -61.19 -18.78
CA LEU A 11 -24.16 -59.91 -18.84
C LEU A 11 -23.65 -59.52 -17.44
N ALA A 12 -22.34 -59.63 -17.21
CA ALA A 12 -21.68 -58.92 -16.13
C ALA A 12 -21.55 -57.44 -16.53
N HIS A 13 -22.30 -56.56 -15.87
CA HIS A 13 -22.10 -55.12 -15.96
C HIS A 13 -20.82 -54.76 -15.20
N ALA A 14 -19.75 -54.45 -15.94
CA ALA A 14 -18.56 -53.84 -15.37
C ALA A 14 -18.83 -52.35 -15.16
N THR A 15 -19.02 -51.93 -13.92
CA THR A 15 -19.09 -50.52 -13.53
C THR A 15 -17.67 -49.96 -13.55
N VAL A 16 -17.33 -49.17 -14.59
CA VAL A 16 -16.09 -48.39 -14.63
C VAL A 16 -16.29 -47.18 -13.73
N ALA A 17 -15.71 -47.22 -12.53
CA ALA A 17 -15.57 -46.05 -11.68
C ALA A 17 -14.57 -45.09 -12.32
N ALA A 18 -15.08 -44.05 -12.99
CA ALA A 18 -14.26 -42.94 -13.47
C ALA A 18 -13.73 -42.16 -12.25
N MET A 19 -12.47 -42.38 -11.88
CA MET A 19 -11.72 -41.48 -11.02
C MET A 19 -11.54 -40.15 -11.76
N LEU A 20 -12.38 -39.18 -11.44
CA LEU A 20 -12.13 -37.77 -11.75
C LEU A 20 -10.95 -37.31 -10.89
N LEU A 21 -9.76 -37.35 -11.49
CA LEU A 21 -8.61 -36.55 -11.04
C LEU A 21 -8.99 -35.08 -11.20
N THR A 22 -9.49 -34.47 -10.12
CA THR A 22 -9.50 -33.01 -9.99
C THR A 22 -8.05 -32.56 -9.90
N ALA A 23 -7.47 -32.21 -11.04
CA ALA A 23 -6.22 -31.46 -11.05
C ALA A 23 -6.45 -30.18 -10.22
N PRO A 24 -5.62 -29.89 -9.20
CA PRO A 24 -5.68 -28.59 -8.56
C PRO A 24 -5.40 -27.56 -9.65
N MET A 25 -6.39 -26.71 -9.95
CA MET A 25 -6.14 -25.54 -10.75
C MET A 25 -5.08 -24.73 -9.99
N LEU A 26 -3.83 -24.81 -10.46
CA LEU A 26 -2.81 -23.82 -10.14
C LEU A 26 -3.43 -22.48 -10.56
N HIS A 27 -3.99 -21.77 -9.58
CA HIS A 27 -4.21 -20.35 -9.73
C HIS A 27 -2.84 -19.80 -10.08
N ALA A 28 -2.70 -19.26 -11.28
CA ALA A 28 -1.52 -18.51 -11.66
C ALA A 28 -1.28 -17.53 -10.51
N ARG A 29 -0.23 -17.77 -9.71
CA ARG A 29 0.18 -16.82 -8.68
C ARG A 29 0.50 -15.55 -9.46
N GLU A 30 -0.38 -14.56 -9.37
CA GLU A 30 -0.06 -13.21 -9.82
C GLU A 30 1.30 -12.88 -9.24
N THR A 31 2.25 -12.55 -10.12
CA THR A 31 3.58 -12.19 -9.68
C THR A 31 3.42 -11.02 -8.71
N PRO A 32 3.88 -11.15 -7.45
CA PRO A 32 3.62 -10.13 -6.46
C PRO A 32 4.17 -8.79 -6.98
N PRO A 33 3.46 -7.68 -6.74
CA PRO A 33 3.97 -6.37 -7.10
C PRO A 33 5.31 -6.13 -6.39
N PRO A 34 6.17 -5.23 -6.90
CA PRO A 34 7.30 -4.78 -6.10
C PRO A 34 6.79 -4.21 -4.78
N TRP A 35 7.39 -4.66 -3.68
CA TRP A 35 7.01 -4.26 -2.32
C TRP A 35 7.46 -2.83 -2.03
N LEU A 36 8.63 -2.43 -2.53
CA LEU A 36 9.17 -1.11 -2.33
C LEU A 36 8.66 -0.15 -3.42
N ARG A 37 8.44 1.10 -3.03
CA ARG A 37 8.10 2.15 -4.00
C ARG A 37 9.36 2.59 -4.76
N LYS A 38 9.20 2.86 -6.05
CA LYS A 38 10.27 3.26 -6.98
C LYS A 38 11.08 4.48 -6.51
N ASP A 39 10.45 5.44 -5.84
CA ASP A 39 11.06 6.67 -5.32
C ASP A 39 11.96 6.42 -4.10
N LEU A 40 11.67 5.38 -3.31
CA LEU A 40 12.41 5.05 -2.09
C LEU A 40 13.68 4.25 -2.40
N VAL A 41 13.66 3.48 -3.48
CA VAL A 41 14.71 2.52 -3.84
C VAL A 41 16.11 3.17 -3.96
N PRO A 42 16.31 4.30 -4.66
CA PRO A 42 17.62 4.93 -4.70
C PRO A 42 18.17 5.29 -3.31
N SER A 43 17.32 5.84 -2.43
CA SER A 43 17.72 6.20 -1.06
C SER A 43 18.15 4.98 -0.24
N LEU A 44 17.50 3.83 -0.42
CA LEU A 44 17.89 2.57 0.24
C LEU A 44 19.21 2.00 -0.29
N MET A 45 19.63 2.41 -1.49
CA MET A 45 20.89 1.98 -2.09
C MET A 45 22.08 2.88 -1.71
N MET A 46 21.82 4.11 -1.24
CA MET A 46 22.86 5.13 -1.04
C MET A 46 23.99 4.67 -0.12
N GLU A 47 23.70 3.97 0.97
CA GLU A 47 24.75 3.48 1.88
C GLU A 47 25.78 2.58 1.16
N ALA A 48 25.32 1.69 0.29
CA ALA A 48 26.20 0.82 -0.49
C ALA A 48 26.93 1.61 -1.58
N VAL A 49 26.29 2.63 -2.16
CA VAL A 49 26.87 3.48 -3.20
C VAL A 49 27.98 4.37 -2.64
N ASP A 50 27.78 4.96 -1.45
CA ASP A 50 28.74 5.84 -0.79
C ASP A 50 30.06 5.13 -0.45
N GLN A 51 30.00 3.81 -0.18
CA GLN A 51 31.20 2.98 0.01
C GLN A 51 32.07 2.86 -1.24
N VAL A 52 31.48 3.07 -2.43
CA VAL A 52 32.15 2.86 -3.73
C VAL A 52 32.49 4.17 -4.41
N SER A 53 31.61 5.17 -4.35
CA SER A 53 31.76 6.40 -5.10
C SER A 53 32.87 7.29 -4.56
N GLY A 54 32.99 7.40 -3.23
CA GLY A 54 33.84 8.42 -2.58
C GLY A 54 33.42 9.87 -2.88
N ASP A 55 32.31 10.06 -3.61
CA ASP A 55 31.81 11.32 -4.14
C ASP A 55 30.46 11.64 -3.47
N SER A 56 30.30 12.89 -3.01
CA SER A 56 29.06 13.37 -2.37
C SER A 56 28.00 13.85 -3.37
N MET A 57 28.34 13.96 -4.66
CA MET A 57 27.42 14.42 -5.71
C MET A 57 27.24 13.34 -6.77
N LEU A 58 26.02 12.78 -6.82
CA LEU A 58 25.66 11.70 -7.72
C LEU A 58 24.35 12.04 -8.44
N ASN A 59 24.31 11.78 -9.74
CA ASN A 59 23.05 11.69 -10.48
C ASN A 59 22.59 10.23 -10.48
N ALA A 60 21.28 9.97 -10.45
CA ALA A 60 20.73 8.62 -10.51
C ALA A 60 19.73 8.50 -11.66
N THR A 61 19.76 7.38 -12.39
CA THR A 61 18.68 7.02 -13.31
C THR A 61 17.42 6.65 -12.53
N PRO A 62 16.22 6.69 -13.14
CA PRO A 62 15.03 6.13 -12.51
C PRO A 62 15.24 4.64 -12.15
N ALA A 63 14.77 4.21 -10.98
CA ALA A 63 14.84 2.81 -10.59
C ALA A 63 14.01 1.92 -11.54
N ILE A 64 14.58 0.78 -11.91
CA ILE A 64 13.97 -0.21 -12.80
C ILE A 64 13.79 -1.49 -11.99
N TYR A 65 12.58 -2.06 -12.01
CA TYR A 65 12.29 -3.34 -11.35
C TYR A 65 12.32 -4.47 -12.36
N ASP A 66 13.14 -5.49 -12.10
CA ASP A 66 13.13 -6.74 -12.83
C ASP A 66 12.27 -7.77 -12.08
N VAL A 67 11.15 -8.12 -12.69
CA VAL A 67 10.16 -9.06 -12.15
C VAL A 67 10.72 -10.49 -12.07
N ALA A 68 11.62 -10.89 -12.97
CA ALA A 68 12.16 -12.25 -13.01
C ALA A 68 13.12 -12.51 -11.85
N THR A 69 13.89 -11.49 -11.46
CA THR A 69 14.85 -11.55 -10.35
C THR A 69 14.33 -10.89 -9.07
N GLN A 70 13.11 -10.33 -9.11
CA GLN A 70 12.50 -9.55 -8.03
C GLN A 70 13.46 -8.50 -7.45
N SER A 71 14.17 -7.82 -8.35
CA SER A 71 15.27 -6.95 -7.98
C SER A 71 15.14 -5.58 -8.63
N TRP A 72 15.45 -4.54 -7.87
CA TRP A 72 15.59 -3.19 -8.38
C TRP A 72 17.00 -2.93 -8.87
N SER A 73 17.13 -2.08 -9.88
CA SER A 73 18.40 -1.56 -10.39
C SER A 73 18.34 -0.04 -10.58
N VAL A 74 19.41 0.64 -10.18
CA VAL A 74 19.61 2.08 -10.35
C VAL A 74 21.04 2.32 -10.81
N THR A 75 21.24 3.06 -11.90
CA THR A 75 22.57 3.51 -12.31
C THR A 75 22.89 4.85 -11.66
N PHE A 76 23.98 4.90 -10.92
CA PHE A 76 24.53 6.10 -10.29
C PHE A 76 25.69 6.64 -11.13
N MET A 77 25.64 7.92 -11.44
CA MET A 77 26.59 8.65 -12.26
C MET A 77 27.25 9.73 -11.40
N PRO A 78 28.43 9.46 -10.80
CA PRO A 78 29.19 10.48 -10.11
C PRO A 78 29.60 11.60 -11.05
N VAL A 79 29.75 12.81 -10.52
CA VAL A 79 30.28 13.95 -11.29
C VAL A 79 31.70 13.65 -11.77
N ASN A 80 32.51 13.02 -10.90
CA ASN A 80 33.88 12.63 -11.20
C ASN A 80 34.06 11.13 -10.97
N GLY A 81 33.84 10.30 -11.99
CA GLY A 81 34.15 8.88 -11.85
C GLY A 81 33.49 8.01 -12.90
N THR A 82 33.64 6.70 -12.70
CA THR A 82 32.95 5.69 -13.50
C THR A 82 31.54 5.48 -12.93
N PRO A 83 30.50 5.31 -13.77
CA PRO A 83 29.19 4.94 -13.29
C PRO A 83 29.20 3.63 -12.50
N PHE A 84 28.25 3.50 -11.59
CA PHE A 84 28.01 2.30 -10.80
C PHE A 84 26.55 1.88 -10.92
N ILE A 85 26.28 0.61 -10.65
CA ILE A 85 24.93 0.05 -10.60
C ILE A 85 24.67 -0.37 -9.16
N GLY A 86 23.63 0.21 -8.56
CA GLY A 86 23.04 -0.27 -7.32
C GLY A 86 21.94 -1.28 -7.64
N THR A 87 21.95 -2.42 -6.95
CA THR A 87 20.91 -3.45 -7.04
C THR A 87 20.35 -3.73 -5.65
N LEU A 88 19.04 -4.01 -5.59
CA LEU A 88 18.33 -4.35 -4.35
C LEU A 88 17.42 -5.53 -4.64
N ASP A 89 17.70 -6.65 -3.99
CA ASP A 89 16.91 -7.89 -4.09
C ASP A 89 15.74 -7.86 -3.09
N GLU A 90 14.50 -7.85 -3.56
CA GLU A 90 13.31 -7.81 -2.68
C GLU A 90 12.95 -9.16 -2.04
N THR A 91 13.66 -10.24 -2.39
CA THR A 91 13.54 -11.52 -1.69
C THR A 91 14.33 -11.52 -0.39
N THR A 92 15.54 -10.94 -0.41
CA THR A 92 16.47 -10.95 0.72
C THR A 92 16.63 -9.61 1.43
N GLY A 93 16.31 -8.51 0.75
CA GLY A 93 16.61 -7.14 1.18
C GLY A 93 18.08 -6.76 1.00
N LYS A 94 18.89 -7.56 0.31
CA LYS A 94 20.31 -7.26 0.09
C LYS A 94 20.48 -6.13 -0.91
N VAL A 95 21.37 -5.20 -0.59
CA VAL A 95 21.78 -4.11 -1.48
C VAL A 95 23.24 -4.34 -1.90
N CYS A 96 23.52 -4.13 -3.18
CA CYS A 96 24.84 -4.30 -3.76
C CYS A 96 25.14 -3.16 -4.74
N ALA A 97 26.26 -2.48 -4.56
CA ALA A 97 26.80 -1.53 -5.53
C ALA A 97 27.99 -2.17 -6.27
N HIS A 98 28.01 -2.10 -7.59
CA HIS A 98 29.07 -2.68 -8.43
C HIS A 98 29.29 -1.86 -9.70
N ARG A 99 30.43 -2.06 -10.39
CA ARG A 99 30.64 -1.43 -11.71
C ARG A 99 29.89 -2.18 -12.81
N PRO A 100 29.57 -1.51 -13.94
CA PRO A 100 29.05 -2.18 -15.12
C PRO A 100 29.99 -3.31 -15.56
N ASN A 101 29.44 -4.49 -15.82
CA ASN A 101 30.14 -5.70 -16.27
C ASN A 101 31.11 -6.34 -15.26
N GLU A 102 31.22 -5.83 -14.03
CA GLU A 102 31.95 -6.51 -12.96
C GLU A 102 31.03 -7.49 -12.22
N THR A 103 31.60 -8.60 -11.79
CA THR A 103 30.91 -9.57 -10.92
C THR A 103 31.32 -9.33 -9.47
N GLY A 104 30.35 -9.34 -8.57
CA GLY A 104 30.58 -9.09 -7.14
C GLY A 104 30.21 -7.68 -6.69
N CYS A 105 30.08 -7.50 -5.38
CA CYS A 105 29.69 -6.24 -4.76
C CYS A 105 30.92 -5.49 -4.28
N LEU A 106 31.04 -4.23 -4.73
CA LEU A 106 32.06 -3.30 -4.25
C LEU A 106 31.59 -2.59 -2.96
N GLY A 107 30.28 -2.39 -2.83
CA GLY A 107 29.64 -1.88 -1.62
C GLY A 107 28.41 -2.72 -1.30
N THR A 108 28.12 -2.87 0.00
CA THR A 108 27.00 -3.69 0.47
C THR A 108 26.15 -2.93 1.48
N GLY A 109 24.85 -3.19 1.47
CA GLY A 109 23.90 -2.66 2.42
C GLY A 109 22.71 -3.59 2.61
N SER A 110 21.75 -3.14 3.42
CA SER A 110 20.54 -3.91 3.69
C SER A 110 19.31 -3.01 3.74
N ALA A 111 18.37 -3.28 2.85
CA ALA A 111 17.02 -2.73 2.86
C ALA A 111 16.02 -3.66 3.58
N LYS A 112 16.51 -4.69 4.30
CA LYS A 112 15.66 -5.73 4.90
C LYS A 112 14.56 -5.16 5.79
N LEU A 113 14.88 -4.20 6.65
CA LEU A 113 13.87 -3.59 7.53
C LEU A 113 12.77 -2.88 6.74
N SER A 114 13.14 -2.04 5.77
CA SER A 114 12.18 -1.32 4.91
C SER A 114 11.32 -2.29 4.10
N LEU A 115 11.91 -3.37 3.60
CA LEU A 115 11.22 -4.42 2.87
C LEU A 115 10.25 -5.22 3.77
N ASP A 116 10.68 -5.60 4.96
CA ASP A 116 9.85 -6.32 5.93
C ASP A 116 8.66 -5.44 6.35
N LEU A 117 8.88 -4.13 6.56
CA LEU A 117 7.82 -3.15 6.84
C LEU A 117 6.86 -2.98 5.66
N ALA A 118 7.36 -2.92 4.42
CA ALA A 118 6.52 -2.80 3.24
C ALA A 118 5.63 -4.03 3.04
N LYS A 119 6.20 -5.24 3.19
CA LYS A 119 5.45 -6.50 3.15
C LYS A 119 4.40 -6.58 4.26
N ALA A 120 4.75 -6.15 5.47
CA ALA A 120 3.80 -6.08 6.59
C ALA A 120 2.67 -5.07 6.30
N SER A 121 2.98 -3.89 5.74
CA SER A 121 1.96 -2.90 5.34
C SER A 121 1.00 -3.49 4.33
N TYR A 122 1.52 -4.10 3.25
CA TYR A 122 0.69 -4.72 2.23
C TYR A 122 -0.19 -5.83 2.80
N ALA A 123 0.35 -6.70 3.66
CA ALA A 123 -0.43 -7.75 4.30
C ALA A 123 -1.56 -7.17 5.16
N ARG A 124 -1.34 -6.02 5.82
CA ARG A 124 -2.38 -5.31 6.57
C ARG A 124 -3.42 -4.66 5.68
N GLU A 125 -3.02 -4.09 4.54
CA GLU A 125 -3.93 -3.52 3.54
C GLU A 125 -4.83 -4.60 2.95
N GLU A 126 -4.27 -5.76 2.59
CA GLU A 126 -5.03 -6.94 2.14
C GLU A 126 -5.97 -7.46 3.22
N GLU A 127 -5.54 -7.47 4.48
CA GLU A 127 -6.43 -7.82 5.59
C GLU A 127 -7.58 -6.83 5.74
N GLY A 128 -7.33 -5.53 5.56
CA GLY A 128 -8.36 -4.50 5.56
C GLY A 128 -9.33 -4.60 4.39
N ARG A 129 -8.88 -5.05 3.21
CA ARG A 129 -9.76 -5.36 2.08
C ARG A 129 -10.68 -6.54 2.37
N ARG A 130 -10.13 -7.60 2.98
CA ARG A 130 -10.90 -8.80 3.35
C ARG A 130 -11.83 -8.58 4.53
N ASN A 131 -11.47 -7.68 5.44
CA ASN A 131 -12.22 -7.37 6.66
C ASN A 131 -12.44 -5.85 6.77
N PRO A 132 -13.32 -5.30 5.91
CA PRO A 132 -13.54 -3.87 5.85
C PRO A 132 -14.08 -3.33 7.17
N ALA A 133 -13.73 -2.08 7.48
CA ALA A 133 -14.34 -1.36 8.60
C ALA A 133 -15.86 -1.25 8.37
N PRO A 134 -16.70 -1.59 9.36
CA PRO A 134 -18.14 -1.37 9.26
C PRO A 134 -18.44 0.13 9.20
N ASP A 135 -19.49 0.53 8.49
CA ASP A 135 -19.98 1.93 8.51
C ASP A 135 -18.87 2.97 8.24
N ILE A 136 -18.15 2.79 7.13
CA ILE A 136 -16.96 3.58 6.78
C ILE A 136 -17.21 5.11 6.74
N GLU A 137 -18.43 5.53 6.39
CA GLU A 137 -18.82 6.95 6.40
C GLU A 137 -18.79 7.51 7.83
N ASP A 138 -19.34 6.80 8.81
CA ASP A 138 -19.32 7.22 10.22
C ASP A 138 -17.89 7.24 10.78
N LEU A 139 -17.03 6.33 10.31
CA LEU A 139 -15.60 6.37 10.63
C LEU A 139 -14.94 7.63 10.06
N TRP A 140 -15.18 7.95 8.79
CA TRP A 140 -14.66 9.18 8.19
C TRP A 140 -15.14 10.42 8.95
N LEU A 141 -16.43 10.51 9.30
CA LEU A 141 -16.96 11.62 10.11
C LEU A 141 -16.23 11.75 11.45
N THR A 142 -15.99 10.62 12.12
CA THR A 142 -15.24 10.58 13.38
C THR A 142 -13.82 11.13 13.21
N VAL A 143 -13.11 10.71 12.16
CA VAL A 143 -11.76 11.19 11.86
C VAL A 143 -11.77 12.67 11.47
N ILE A 144 -12.72 13.13 10.65
CA ILE A 144 -12.84 14.54 10.24
C ILE A 144 -13.02 15.44 11.46
N ARG A 145 -13.92 15.07 12.37
CA ARG A 145 -14.17 15.81 13.62
C ARG A 145 -12.94 15.83 14.51
N TYR A 146 -12.23 14.71 14.64
CA TYR A 146 -10.99 14.63 15.42
C TYR A 146 -9.84 15.45 14.81
N ALA A 147 -9.72 15.44 13.48
CA ALA A 147 -8.66 16.13 12.76
C ALA A 147 -8.81 17.66 12.77
N GLN A 148 -9.95 18.19 13.21
CA GLN A 148 -10.11 19.64 13.34
C GLN A 148 -9.22 20.16 14.47
N PRO A 149 -8.41 21.19 14.22
CA PRO A 149 -7.60 21.81 15.26
C PRO A 149 -8.51 22.42 16.34
N PRO A 150 -8.15 22.30 17.62
CA PRO A 150 -8.90 22.94 18.70
C PRO A 150 -8.82 24.46 18.54
N GLU A 151 -9.96 25.10 18.26
CA GLU A 151 -10.40 26.50 18.48
C GLU A 151 -9.43 27.70 18.31
N HIS A 152 -8.16 27.52 17.93
CA HIS A 152 -7.12 28.56 18.03
C HIS A 152 -6.51 28.96 16.68
N LEU A 153 -7.12 28.54 15.57
CA LEU A 153 -6.75 28.96 14.21
C LEU A 153 -7.61 30.15 13.75
N PRO A 154 -7.10 30.98 12.84
CA PRO A 154 -7.64 32.31 12.54
C PRO A 154 -9.15 32.30 12.27
N SER A 155 -9.85 33.25 12.89
CA SER A 155 -11.29 33.45 12.80
C SER A 155 -11.71 33.78 11.37
N GLY A 156 -12.32 32.85 10.66
CA GLY A 156 -12.93 33.09 9.36
C GLY A 156 -13.40 31.82 8.67
N PRO A 157 -14.36 31.92 7.73
CA PRO A 157 -14.77 30.79 6.90
C PRO A 157 -13.57 30.22 6.13
N ARG A 158 -13.42 28.89 6.15
CA ARG A 158 -12.37 28.17 5.40
C ARG A 158 -12.94 27.02 4.60
N THR A 159 -12.34 26.73 3.46
CA THR A 159 -12.66 25.54 2.66
C THR A 159 -11.61 24.46 2.86
N VAL A 160 -12.05 23.25 3.20
CA VAL A 160 -11.22 22.05 3.32
C VAL A 160 -11.56 21.08 2.20
N TYR A 161 -10.55 20.68 1.43
CA TYR A 161 -10.67 19.72 0.34
C TYR A 161 -10.44 18.30 0.86
N LEU A 162 -11.45 17.45 0.73
CA LEU A 162 -11.46 16.08 1.26
C LEU A 162 -11.02 15.07 0.20
N ALA A 163 -9.94 14.35 0.51
CA ALA A 163 -9.53 13.16 -0.22
C ALA A 163 -9.77 11.93 0.67
N LEU A 164 -10.79 11.14 0.34
CA LEU A 164 -11.16 9.95 1.11
C LEU A 164 -10.72 8.70 0.37
N ARG A 165 -10.32 7.67 1.13
CA ARG A 165 -10.10 6.34 0.60
C ARG A 165 -11.03 5.32 1.25
N ASP A 166 -11.55 4.41 0.44
CA ASP A 166 -12.36 3.30 0.92
C ASP A 166 -11.51 2.15 1.47
N THR A 167 -12.18 1.02 1.76
CA THR A 167 -11.54 -0.21 2.22
C THR A 167 -10.69 -0.91 1.17
N ASN A 168 -10.76 -0.50 -0.10
CA ASN A 168 -9.96 -1.01 -1.21
C ASN A 168 -8.75 -0.10 -1.53
N ASP A 169 -8.49 0.91 -0.71
CA ASP A 169 -7.55 2.00 -0.98
C ASP A 169 -7.93 2.83 -2.22
N GLU A 170 -9.17 2.74 -2.71
CA GLU A 170 -9.62 3.52 -3.85
C GLU A 170 -10.05 4.93 -3.43
N ARG A 171 -9.78 5.92 -4.29
CA ARG A 171 -10.23 7.30 -4.04
C ARG A 171 -11.74 7.39 -4.19
N VAL A 172 -12.39 7.87 -3.14
CA VAL A 172 -13.85 8.09 -3.13
C VAL A 172 -14.17 9.57 -3.32
N VAL A 173 -15.15 9.84 -4.18
CA VAL A 173 -15.80 11.15 -4.24
C VAL A 173 -16.94 11.14 -3.23
N PRO A 174 -16.86 11.92 -2.13
CA PRO A 174 -17.91 11.92 -1.12
C PRO A 174 -19.25 12.39 -1.72
N ALA A 175 -20.34 11.73 -1.33
CA ALA A 175 -21.69 12.14 -1.70
C ALA A 175 -22.02 13.52 -1.08
N ALA A 176 -22.90 14.28 -1.74
CA ALA A 176 -23.33 15.58 -1.23
C ALA A 176 -23.96 15.46 0.18
N SER A 177 -24.80 14.45 0.40
CA SER A 177 -25.41 14.18 1.71
C SER A 177 -24.39 13.89 2.80
N PHE A 178 -23.28 13.22 2.47
CA PHE A 178 -22.18 13.01 3.41
C PHE A 178 -21.51 14.33 3.78
N LEU A 179 -21.20 15.17 2.80
CA LEU A 179 -20.61 16.50 3.04
C LEU A 179 -21.53 17.38 3.90
N ASP A 180 -22.83 17.36 3.61
CA ASP A 180 -23.84 18.10 4.37
C ASP A 180 -23.95 17.60 5.82
N SER A 181 -23.57 16.36 6.11
CA SER A 181 -23.55 15.82 7.48
C SER A 181 -22.33 16.31 8.30
N ILE A 182 -21.30 16.85 7.65
CA ILE A 182 -20.10 17.36 8.31
C ILE A 182 -20.37 18.77 8.85
N HIS A 183 -20.72 18.86 10.13
CA HIS A 183 -20.95 20.13 10.81
C HIS A 183 -19.71 20.52 11.62
N VAL A 184 -18.92 21.45 11.09
CA VAL A 184 -17.80 22.10 11.78
C VAL A 184 -17.91 23.60 11.56
N ASP A 185 -18.02 24.35 12.65
CA ASP A 185 -18.25 25.80 12.58
C ASP A 185 -17.16 26.52 11.78
N GLY A 186 -17.59 27.33 10.82
CA GLY A 186 -16.70 28.11 9.95
C GLY A 186 -15.93 27.28 8.92
N VAL A 187 -16.26 26.00 8.71
CA VAL A 187 -15.56 25.13 7.75
C VAL A 187 -16.52 24.59 6.71
N THR A 188 -16.21 24.84 5.43
CA THR A 188 -16.89 24.22 4.29
C THR A 188 -16.05 23.07 3.77
N PHE A 189 -16.62 21.88 3.68
CA PHE A 189 -15.96 20.72 3.11
C PHE A 189 -16.35 20.54 1.64
N VAL A 190 -15.36 20.26 0.79
CA VAL A 190 -15.53 20.11 -0.66
C VAL A 190 -14.74 18.88 -1.12
N PRO A 191 -15.20 18.10 -2.12
CA PRO A 191 -14.40 17.02 -2.67
C PRO A 191 -13.05 17.52 -3.22
N ALA A 192 -11.99 16.76 -2.97
CA ALA A 192 -10.65 16.98 -3.53
C ALA A 192 -10.63 17.19 -5.04
N SER A 193 -11.52 16.51 -5.78
CA SER A 193 -11.64 16.63 -7.23
C SER A 193 -12.11 18.00 -7.72
N LYS A 194 -12.60 18.86 -6.82
CA LYS A 194 -13.01 20.24 -7.09
C LYS A 194 -11.96 21.26 -6.62
N ALA A 195 -10.79 20.81 -6.17
CA ALA A 195 -9.72 21.69 -5.76
C ALA A 195 -9.22 22.57 -6.92
N PRO A 196 -9.14 23.90 -6.76
CA PRO A 196 -8.51 24.77 -7.73
C PRO A 196 -6.99 24.57 -7.74
N ASP A 197 -6.33 24.89 -8.85
CA ASP A 197 -4.88 24.78 -8.99
C ASP A 197 -4.15 25.99 -8.35
N ILE A 198 -4.19 26.08 -7.01
CA ILE A 198 -3.59 27.19 -6.24
C ILE A 198 -2.79 26.69 -5.03
N ARG A 199 -1.73 27.42 -4.64
CA ARG A 199 -0.71 26.99 -3.66
C ARG A 199 -1.09 27.15 -2.18
N HIS A 200 -2.34 27.48 -1.86
CA HIS A 200 -2.79 27.78 -0.49
C HIS A 200 -4.08 27.06 -0.12
N LEU A 201 -4.20 25.80 -0.52
CA LEU A 201 -5.34 24.98 -0.16
C LEU A 201 -5.14 24.27 1.17
N THR A 202 -6.25 24.07 1.88
CA THR A 202 -6.29 23.17 3.02
C THR A 202 -6.84 21.83 2.55
N TRP A 203 -6.03 20.79 2.65
CA TRP A 203 -6.41 19.43 2.32
C TRP A 203 -6.52 18.60 3.59
N LEU A 204 -7.52 17.72 3.63
CA LEU A 204 -7.60 16.63 4.58
C LEU A 204 -7.72 15.32 3.79
N THR A 205 -6.72 14.47 3.94
CA THR A 205 -6.68 13.14 3.34
C THR A 205 -6.95 12.12 4.43
N ILE A 206 -7.84 11.16 4.19
CA ILE A 206 -8.10 10.04 5.08
C ILE A 206 -7.84 8.76 4.29
N GLY A 207 -6.91 7.96 4.79
CA GLY A 207 -6.50 6.69 4.18
C GLY A 207 -7.45 5.54 4.50
N GLN A 208 -7.15 4.39 3.91
CA GLN A 208 -7.83 3.13 4.19
C GLN A 208 -7.74 2.79 5.69
N PRO A 209 -8.85 2.41 6.35
CA PRO A 209 -8.81 1.84 7.69
C PRO A 209 -8.13 0.47 7.67
N LEU A 210 -7.11 0.29 8.51
CA LEU A 210 -6.35 -0.95 8.60
C LEU A 210 -6.71 -1.71 9.89
N PRO A 211 -7.26 -2.92 9.81
CA PRO A 211 -7.64 -3.68 11.00
C PRO A 211 -6.42 -4.02 11.86
N ARG A 212 -6.69 -4.24 13.14
CA ARG A 212 -5.72 -4.68 14.15
C ARG A 212 -6.18 -6.00 14.78
N PRO A 213 -5.24 -6.79 15.34
CA PRO A 213 -5.58 -8.04 16.01
C PRO A 213 -6.51 -7.89 17.23
N ASP A 214 -6.56 -6.70 17.83
CA ASP A 214 -7.43 -6.39 18.98
C ASP A 214 -8.83 -5.92 18.58
N GLY A 215 -9.18 -5.96 17.29
CA GLY A 215 -10.49 -5.57 16.76
C GLY A 215 -10.64 -4.06 16.49
N ASP A 216 -9.62 -3.27 16.82
CA ASP A 216 -9.55 -1.85 16.49
C ASP A 216 -9.02 -1.65 15.07
N TYR A 217 -9.04 -0.39 14.60
CA TYR A 217 -8.54 0.00 13.30
C TYR A 217 -7.49 1.11 13.46
N ASP A 218 -6.43 1.06 12.66
CA ASP A 218 -5.54 2.20 12.44
C ASP A 218 -6.05 2.97 11.21
N VAL A 219 -6.26 4.27 11.35
CA VAL A 219 -6.66 5.16 10.25
C VAL A 219 -5.67 6.31 10.15
N THR A 220 -4.92 6.33 9.05
CA THR A 220 -4.01 7.44 8.76
C THR A 220 -4.79 8.60 8.17
N TYR A 221 -4.57 9.81 8.68
CA TYR A 221 -5.03 11.03 8.04
C TYR A 221 -3.87 12.02 7.90
N GLY A 222 -3.90 12.78 6.81
CA GLY A 222 -2.95 13.83 6.51
C GLY A 222 -3.65 15.16 6.38
N GLN A 223 -3.06 16.23 6.92
CA GLN A 223 -3.54 17.59 6.72
C GLN A 223 -2.43 18.41 6.09
N VAL A 224 -2.74 19.09 4.98
CA VAL A 224 -1.81 20.00 4.30
C VAL A 224 -2.43 21.38 4.28
N SER A 225 -1.65 22.40 4.62
CA SER A 225 -2.05 23.80 4.54
C SER A 225 -0.88 24.65 4.03
N GLY A 226 -1.05 25.28 2.87
CA GLY A 226 0.03 26.05 2.25
C GLY A 226 1.23 25.17 1.88
N ILE A 227 2.40 25.51 2.41
CA ILE A 227 3.68 24.81 2.10
C ILE A 227 4.01 23.68 3.08
N GLY A 228 3.19 23.44 4.10
CA GLY A 228 3.44 22.44 5.14
C GLY A 228 2.31 21.43 5.27
N GLY A 229 2.64 20.24 5.73
CA GLY A 229 1.66 19.22 6.07
C GLY A 229 2.10 18.34 7.23
N GLN A 230 1.14 17.63 7.78
CA GLN A 230 1.33 16.68 8.88
C GLN A 230 0.55 15.41 8.57
N SER A 231 1.09 14.26 8.99
CA SER A 231 0.38 12.98 8.97
C SER A 231 0.19 12.48 10.40
N SER A 232 -0.88 11.75 10.64
CA SER A 232 -1.16 11.13 11.94
C SER A 232 -1.92 9.84 11.73
N THR A 233 -1.63 8.85 12.55
CA THR A 233 -2.39 7.60 12.61
C THR A 233 -3.27 7.61 13.85
N LEU A 234 -4.57 7.42 13.66
CA LEU A 234 -5.53 7.26 14.74
C LEU A 234 -5.80 5.79 14.96
N ARG A 235 -5.81 5.37 16.22
CA ARG A 235 -6.43 4.11 16.60
C ARG A 235 -7.91 4.37 16.87
N THR A 236 -8.80 3.74 16.13
CA THR A 236 -10.24 3.85 16.27
C THR A 236 -10.85 2.51 16.64
N THR A 237 -12.00 2.55 17.31
CA THR A 237 -12.74 1.35 17.71
C THR A 237 -14.22 1.55 17.43
N HIS A 238 -14.90 0.49 16.99
CA HIS A 238 -16.32 0.49 16.68
C HIS A 238 -17.10 -0.14 17.82
N THR A 239 -18.03 0.60 18.39
CA THR A 239 -18.89 0.15 19.50
C THR A 239 -20.36 0.25 19.10
N THR A 240 -21.27 -0.20 19.96
CA THR A 240 -22.71 0.00 19.74
C THR A 240 -23.13 1.48 19.72
N ALA A 241 -22.29 2.39 20.20
CA ALA A 241 -22.49 3.84 20.12
C ALA A 241 -21.85 4.47 18.86
N GLY A 242 -21.28 3.65 17.96
CA GLY A 242 -20.54 4.08 16.79
C GLY A 242 -19.02 4.11 17.00
N TRP A 243 -18.34 4.80 16.10
CA TRP A 243 -16.88 4.96 16.07
C TRP A 243 -16.36 5.93 17.13
N ARG A 244 -15.23 5.59 17.74
CA ARG A 244 -14.50 6.50 18.64
C ARG A 244 -13.00 6.40 18.44
N VAL A 245 -12.28 7.51 18.66
CA VAL A 245 -10.82 7.54 18.68
C VAL A 245 -10.31 7.10 20.04
N VAL A 246 -9.41 6.14 20.06
CA VAL A 246 -8.78 5.57 21.27
C VAL A 246 -7.45 6.25 21.55
N SER A 247 -6.63 6.45 20.52
CA SER A 247 -5.31 7.09 20.65
C SER A 247 -4.85 7.70 19.33
N ARG A 248 -3.85 8.58 19.40
CA ARG A 248 -3.20 9.20 18.24
C ARG A 248 -1.70 8.95 18.30
N GLN A 249 -1.13 8.55 17.17
CA GLN A 249 0.30 8.58 16.92
C GLN A 249 0.59 9.63 15.85
N GLN A 250 1.41 10.62 16.18
CA GLN A 250 1.83 11.63 15.21
C GLN A 250 2.94 11.04 14.33
N GLY A 251 2.79 11.17 13.02
CA GLY A 251 3.82 10.82 12.05
C GLY A 251 4.54 12.09 11.58
N GLU A 252 5.85 12.02 11.40
CA GLU A 252 6.56 13.03 10.64
C GLU A 252 6.29 12.80 9.14
N MET A 253 5.90 13.86 8.44
CA MET A 253 5.92 13.85 6.97
C MET A 253 7.37 14.07 6.55
N MET A 254 8.00 13.04 5.96
CA MET A 254 9.28 13.16 5.26
C MET A 254 9.07 13.81 3.89
#